data_AF-A0A1Y3MLQ6-F1
#
_entry.id   AF-A0A1Y3MLQ6-F1
#
_cell.length_a   1.000
_cell.length_b   1.000
_cell.length_c   1.000
_cell.angle_alpha   90.00
_cell.angle_beta   90.00
_cell.angle_gamma   90.00
#
_symmetry.space_group_name_H-M   'P 1'
#
loop_
_entity.id
_entity.type
_entity.pdbx_description
1 polymer ?
#
loop_
_entity_poly.entity_id
_entity_poly.type
_entity_poly.pdbx_seq_one_letter_code
_entity_poly.pdbx_strand_id
1 'polypeptide(L)'
;EIEQFYSDTESSSSSSSDSSSDSDYGYSRIHRKRGVKRGKLTSSHRRKFQSLLRNLNLERGSILNAMVFAIEHAEAADDIITILCNSLLIKTTPMYPTKIARLYLISDILHNSSASAPNAWKYRTGFEPHLGNIIDHFNAIWKSIDARLKAEQIRQSVLVILNTWEMWNIFSKDYITDLKERFQNDPKKEIHKENDQLENSNKRQKLDNWTSSTFILNNKYLNEPNTSTLIVNEESIKEDDDNDSIDGTPLENNFKSGWTRIDLKPQEMNEDEEDEDIDGVPLDISKLK
;
A
#
# COMPACT_ATOMS: atom_id res chain seq x y z
N GLU A 1 34.26 8.84 -94.59
CA GLU A 1 33.33 9.30 -95.64
C GLU A 1 32.80 8.10 -96.39
N ILE A 2 31.52 7.79 -96.21
CA ILE A 2 30.51 7.45 -97.23
C ILE A 2 29.23 7.19 -96.42
N GLU A 3 28.20 7.92 -96.81
CA GLU A 3 26.92 8.09 -96.13
C GLU A 3 25.80 7.39 -96.93
N GLN A 4 24.71 7.05 -96.23
CA GLN A 4 23.31 6.92 -96.66
C GLN A 4 22.78 5.63 -97.33
N PHE A 5 21.78 5.01 -96.66
CA PHE A 5 20.37 4.72 -97.06
C PHE A 5 19.83 3.52 -96.23
N TYR A 6 18.58 3.36 -95.76
CA TYR A 6 17.23 3.91 -96.03
C TYR A 6 16.32 3.65 -94.78
N SER A 7 15.43 4.62 -94.48
CA SER A 7 14.04 4.63 -93.95
C SER A 7 13.42 3.52 -93.07
N ASP A 8 12.81 4.02 -91.98
CA ASP A 8 11.43 3.86 -91.47
C ASP A 8 10.82 2.49 -91.09
N THR A 9 10.33 2.39 -89.85
CA THR A 9 8.92 2.09 -89.51
C THR A 9 8.67 2.28 -88.00
N GLU A 10 7.66 3.09 -87.68
CA GLU A 10 7.04 3.19 -86.35
C GLU A 10 6.17 1.95 -86.07
N SER A 11 6.12 1.47 -84.82
CA SER A 11 4.89 1.15 -84.06
C SER A 11 5.19 0.47 -82.71
N SER A 12 4.94 1.22 -81.64
CA SER A 12 4.28 0.83 -80.38
C SER A 12 4.39 -0.59 -79.80
N SER A 13 4.88 -0.62 -78.55
CA SER A 13 4.20 -1.13 -77.34
C SER A 13 4.93 -2.21 -76.53
N SER A 14 4.83 -2.01 -75.21
CA SER A 14 4.87 -2.98 -74.10
C SER A 14 6.20 -3.33 -73.42
N SER A 15 6.27 -2.84 -72.18
CA SER A 15 6.79 -3.48 -70.97
C SER A 15 8.12 -4.22 -71.03
N SER A 16 9.12 -3.66 -70.34
CA SER A 16 10.12 -4.45 -69.61
C SER A 16 10.61 -3.62 -68.45
N SER A 17 10.15 -4.00 -67.27
CA SER A 17 10.58 -3.50 -65.97
C SER A 17 12.02 -3.93 -65.72
N ASP A 18 12.93 -2.98 -65.57
CA ASP A 18 14.20 -3.24 -64.92
C ASP A 18 14.61 -2.00 -64.12
N SER A 19 14.42 -2.10 -62.82
CA SER A 19 14.98 -1.13 -61.87
C SER A 19 15.36 -1.90 -60.62
N SER A 20 16.58 -2.44 -60.68
CA SER A 20 17.35 -2.87 -59.51
C SER A 20 17.47 -1.70 -58.53
N SER A 21 16.79 -1.79 -57.39
CA SER A 21 17.07 -0.95 -56.22
C SER A 21 17.17 -1.86 -55.01
N ASP A 22 18.30 -2.57 -54.95
CA ASP A 22 18.70 -3.39 -53.83
C ASP A 22 19.79 -2.59 -53.09
N SER A 23 19.40 -1.69 -52.19
CA SER A 23 20.31 -1.16 -51.17
C SER A 23 19.59 -0.35 -50.09
N ASP A 24 19.87 -0.78 -48.86
CA ASP A 24 19.98 0.05 -47.66
C ASP A 24 18.74 0.29 -46.77
N TYR A 25 18.02 -0.77 -46.43
CA TYR A 25 17.28 -0.85 -45.17
C TYR A 25 18.01 -1.73 -44.14
N GLY A 26 19.28 -1.40 -43.85
CA GLY A 26 20.13 -2.21 -42.96
C GLY A 26 20.81 -1.46 -41.81
N TYR A 27 21.02 -0.15 -41.91
CA TYR A 27 22.05 0.50 -41.09
C TYR A 27 21.61 1.24 -39.82
N SER A 28 20.34 1.16 -39.39
CA SER A 28 19.93 1.74 -38.10
C SER A 28 20.01 0.78 -36.90
N ARG A 29 20.61 -0.40 -37.05
CA ARG A 29 20.65 -1.43 -35.97
C ARG A 29 21.98 -1.60 -35.24
N ILE A 30 22.99 -0.74 -35.49
CA ILE A 30 24.36 -0.91 -34.95
C ILE A 30 24.84 0.34 -34.18
N HIS A 31 23.96 1.04 -33.49
CA HIS A 31 24.35 1.90 -32.35
C HIS A 31 23.64 1.47 -31.06
N ARG A 32 23.58 0.14 -30.82
CA ARG A 32 23.46 -0.34 -29.44
C ARG A 32 24.76 0.02 -28.73
N LYS A 33 24.74 1.07 -27.90
CA LYS A 33 25.80 1.31 -26.91
C LYS A 33 26.12 -0.03 -26.23
N ARG A 34 27.35 -0.52 -26.44
CA ARG A 34 27.91 -1.67 -25.73
C ARG A 34 27.67 -1.49 -24.23
N GLY A 35 27.05 -2.48 -23.59
CA GLY A 35 27.21 -2.69 -22.13
C GLY A 35 25.96 -2.82 -21.28
N VAL A 36 24.75 -2.46 -21.73
CA VAL A 36 23.54 -2.63 -20.91
C VAL A 36 22.88 -3.96 -21.28
N LYS A 37 22.90 -4.92 -20.35
CA LYS A 37 22.10 -6.15 -20.48
C LYS A 37 20.63 -5.74 -20.59
N ARG A 38 19.91 -6.23 -21.61
CA ARG A 38 18.46 -5.98 -21.74
C ARG A 38 17.76 -6.31 -20.42
N GLY A 39 16.83 -5.47 -20.01
CA GLY A 39 16.09 -5.63 -18.76
C GLY A 39 16.84 -5.23 -17.49
N LYS A 40 17.92 -4.44 -17.59
CA LYS A 40 18.58 -3.81 -16.45
C LYS A 40 18.62 -2.30 -16.58
N LEU A 41 18.53 -1.61 -15.45
CA LEU A 41 18.69 -0.16 -15.43
C LEU A 41 20.14 0.21 -15.79
N THR A 42 20.30 1.22 -16.63
CA THR A 42 21.60 1.83 -16.87
C THR A 42 22.14 2.45 -15.57
N SER A 43 23.46 2.64 -15.47
CA SER A 43 24.06 3.29 -14.30
C SER A 43 23.49 4.70 -14.06
N SER A 44 23.16 5.42 -15.13
CA SER A 44 22.54 6.76 -15.03
C SER A 44 21.12 6.68 -14.49
N HIS A 45 20.28 5.79 -15.05
CA HIS A 45 18.90 5.61 -14.61
C HIS A 45 18.82 5.09 -13.17
N ARG A 46 19.73 4.20 -12.77
CA ARG A 46 19.86 3.74 -11.38
C ARG A 46 20.13 4.90 -10.42
N ARG A 47 21.10 5.77 -10.73
CA ARG A 47 21.39 6.96 -9.90
C ARG A 47 20.21 7.92 -9.86
N LYS A 48 19.53 8.14 -10.99
CA LYS A 48 18.32 8.99 -11.06
C LYS A 48 17.23 8.44 -10.15
N PHE A 49 16.92 7.14 -10.24
CA PHE A 49 15.90 6.51 -9.40
C PHE A 49 16.25 6.59 -7.90
N GLN A 50 17.50 6.29 -7.54
CA GLN A 50 17.97 6.44 -6.16
C GLN A 50 17.88 7.90 -5.67
N SER A 51 18.08 8.89 -6.55
CA SER A 51 17.87 10.30 -6.20
C SER A 51 16.40 10.62 -5.95
N LEU A 52 15.50 10.14 -6.82
CA LEU A 52 14.05 10.27 -6.62
C LEU A 52 13.63 9.67 -5.28
N LEU A 53 14.10 8.48 -4.95
CA LEU A 53 13.77 7.81 -3.68
C LEU A 53 14.35 8.49 -2.43
N ARG A 54 15.48 9.20 -2.55
CA ARG A 54 16.06 9.98 -1.44
C ARG A 54 15.24 11.23 -1.13
N ASN A 55 14.66 11.84 -2.16
CA ASN A 55 13.87 13.07 -2.05
C ASN A 55 12.36 12.82 -2.01
N LEU A 56 11.93 11.55 -1.95
CA LEU A 56 10.52 11.19 -2.02
C LEU A 56 9.76 11.67 -0.78
N ASN A 57 8.69 12.43 -1.01
CA ASN A 57 7.78 12.94 0.02
C ASN A 57 6.32 12.49 -0.27
N LEU A 58 5.38 12.95 0.56
CA LEU A 58 3.95 12.59 0.45
C LEU A 58 3.17 13.45 -0.56
N GLU A 59 3.82 14.39 -1.26
CA GLU A 59 3.17 15.19 -2.29
C GLU A 59 2.88 14.32 -3.52
N ARG A 60 1.69 14.53 -4.10
CA ARG A 60 1.23 13.78 -5.26
C ARG A 60 2.20 13.87 -6.43
N GLY A 61 2.78 15.05 -6.68
CA GLY A 61 3.75 15.28 -7.75
C GLY A 61 5.05 14.49 -7.56
N SER A 62 5.54 14.39 -6.32
CA SER A 62 6.74 13.61 -5.98
C SER A 62 6.53 12.13 -6.26
N ILE A 63 5.41 11.56 -5.79
CA ILE A 63 5.08 10.14 -5.99
C ILE A 63 4.82 9.86 -7.47
N LEU A 64 4.05 10.72 -8.15
CA LEU A 64 3.76 10.61 -9.58
C LEU A 64 5.04 10.56 -10.41
N ASN A 65 5.99 11.47 -10.18
CA ASN A 65 7.25 11.52 -10.92
C ASN A 65 8.06 10.22 -10.76
N ALA A 66 8.11 9.67 -9.55
CA ALA A 66 8.78 8.39 -9.29
C ALA A 66 8.05 7.19 -9.91
N MET A 67 6.70 7.20 -9.90
CA MET A 67 5.89 6.15 -10.52
C MET A 67 6.04 6.17 -12.04
N VAL A 68 5.95 7.34 -12.67
CA VAL A 68 6.14 7.50 -14.13
C VAL A 68 7.50 6.95 -14.53
N PHE A 69 8.55 7.31 -13.80
CA PHE A 69 9.89 6.75 -14.05
C PHE A 69 9.88 5.22 -13.99
N ALA A 70 9.20 4.62 -13.02
CA ALA A 70 9.12 3.17 -12.89
C ALA A 70 8.37 2.53 -14.07
N ILE A 71 7.24 3.09 -14.49
CA ILE A 71 6.45 2.57 -15.61
C ILE A 71 7.20 2.71 -16.95
N GLU A 72 7.85 3.85 -17.20
CA GLU A 72 8.66 4.07 -18.42
C GLU A 72 9.83 3.08 -18.54
N HIS A 73 10.36 2.62 -17.41
CA HIS A 73 11.50 1.71 -17.34
C HIS A 73 11.10 0.29 -16.93
N ALA A 74 9.84 -0.11 -17.14
CA ALA A 74 9.31 -1.42 -16.74
C ALA A 74 10.04 -2.61 -17.38
N GLU A 75 10.81 -2.41 -18.46
CA GLU A 75 11.71 -3.45 -18.97
C GLU A 75 12.72 -3.93 -17.93
N ALA A 76 13.11 -3.05 -17.00
CA ALA A 76 14.04 -3.28 -15.89
C ALA A 76 13.32 -3.34 -14.53
N ALA A 77 12.07 -3.85 -14.50
CA ALA A 77 11.25 -3.95 -13.30
C ALA A 77 12.00 -4.57 -12.10
N ASP A 78 12.75 -5.66 -12.31
CA ASP A 78 13.47 -6.36 -11.23
C ASP A 78 14.47 -5.44 -10.50
N ASP A 79 15.18 -4.60 -11.24
CA ASP A 79 16.12 -3.62 -10.68
C ASP A 79 15.37 -2.54 -9.89
N ILE A 80 14.25 -2.06 -10.42
CA ILE A 80 13.42 -1.01 -9.80
C ILE A 80 12.83 -1.51 -8.49
N ILE A 81 12.23 -2.71 -8.50
CA ILE A 81 11.67 -3.39 -7.32
C ILE A 81 12.77 -3.57 -6.27
N THR A 82 13.91 -4.13 -6.66
CA THR A 82 15.04 -4.37 -5.74
C THR A 82 15.51 -3.07 -5.09
N ILE A 83 15.71 -2.00 -5.87
CA ILE A 83 16.16 -0.71 -5.32
C ILE A 83 15.11 -0.12 -4.38
N LEU A 84 13.83 -0.14 -4.76
CA LEU A 84 12.73 0.42 -3.98
C LEU A 84 12.56 -0.33 -2.65
N CYS A 85 12.42 -1.65 -2.70
CA CYS A 85 12.29 -2.51 -1.52
C CYS A 85 13.50 -2.36 -0.58
N ASN A 86 14.73 -2.44 -1.12
CA ASN A 86 15.93 -2.28 -0.30
C ASN A 86 15.99 -0.91 0.36
N SER A 87 15.66 0.16 -0.38
CA SER A 87 15.62 1.50 0.20
C SER A 87 14.61 1.61 1.33
N LEU A 88 13.42 1.03 1.16
CA LEU A 88 12.35 1.04 2.17
C LEU A 88 12.79 0.32 3.45
N LEU A 89 13.49 -0.81 3.34
CA LEU A 89 13.90 -1.64 4.47
C LEU A 89 15.12 -1.10 5.26
N ILE A 90 15.76 -0.01 4.81
CA ILE A 90 16.86 0.62 5.56
C ILE A 90 16.34 1.18 6.88
N LYS A 91 16.78 0.61 8.02
CA LYS A 91 16.30 0.98 9.37
C LYS A 91 16.47 2.46 9.71
N THR A 92 17.52 3.10 9.22
CA THR A 92 17.83 4.51 9.47
C THR A 92 17.04 5.49 8.60
N THR A 93 16.30 5.03 7.59
CA THR A 93 15.47 5.91 6.77
C THR A 93 14.37 6.52 7.65
N PRO A 94 14.13 7.84 7.59
CA PRO A 94 13.03 8.47 8.30
C PRO A 94 11.69 7.83 7.94
N MET A 95 10.92 7.47 8.96
CA MET A 95 9.64 6.83 8.77
C MET A 95 8.63 7.75 8.08
N TYR A 96 8.41 8.95 8.64
CA TYR A 96 7.75 10.06 7.93
C TYR A 96 8.81 11.05 7.44
N PRO A 97 8.64 11.62 6.23
CA PRO A 97 7.67 11.23 5.20
C PRO A 97 8.10 10.01 4.37
N THR A 98 9.38 9.63 4.42
CA THR A 98 10.02 8.86 3.35
C THR A 98 9.56 7.41 3.22
N LYS A 99 9.45 6.63 4.31
CA LYS A 99 9.02 5.22 4.20
C LYS A 99 7.57 5.10 3.75
N ILE A 100 6.69 5.95 4.28
CA ILE A 100 5.27 5.97 3.89
C ILE A 100 5.14 6.40 2.42
N ALA A 101 5.88 7.41 1.99
CA ALA A 101 5.91 7.81 0.57
C ALA A 101 6.38 6.66 -0.35
N ARG A 102 7.38 5.88 0.06
CA ARG A 102 7.84 4.71 -0.70
C ARG A 102 6.80 3.60 -0.75
N LEU A 103 6.02 3.40 0.32
CA LEU A 103 4.92 2.44 0.32
C LEU A 103 3.78 2.89 -0.61
N TYR A 104 3.44 4.19 -0.61
CA TYR A 104 2.50 4.75 -1.59
C TYR A 104 3.02 4.63 -3.03
N LEU A 105 4.32 4.84 -3.26
CA LEU A 105 4.91 4.60 -4.57
C LEU A 105 4.76 3.14 -5.03
N ILE A 106 4.96 2.15 -4.15
CA ILE A 106 4.69 0.74 -4.47
C ILE A 106 3.23 0.55 -4.87
N SER A 107 2.29 1.13 -4.10
CA SER A 107 0.87 1.06 -4.40
C SER A 107 0.51 1.67 -5.75
N ASP A 108 1.06 2.84 -6.08
CA ASP A 108 0.82 3.51 -7.36
C ASP A 108 1.41 2.72 -8.53
N ILE A 109 2.59 2.11 -8.37
CA ILE A 109 3.17 1.23 -9.40
C ILE A 109 2.29 -0.01 -9.59
N LEU A 110 1.82 -0.63 -8.51
CA LEU A 110 0.95 -1.81 -8.59
C LEU A 110 -0.40 -1.50 -9.25
N HIS A 111 -1.02 -0.36 -8.92
CA HIS A 111 -2.23 0.12 -9.58
C HIS A 111 -2.04 0.26 -11.10
N ASN A 112 -0.90 0.84 -11.50
CA ASN A 112 -0.58 1.09 -12.92
C ASN A 112 0.09 -0.11 -13.61
N SER A 113 0.32 -1.23 -12.91
CA SER A 113 0.93 -2.44 -13.49
C SER A 113 0.04 -3.10 -14.55
N SER A 114 -1.27 -2.85 -14.51
CA SER A 114 -2.25 -3.30 -15.49
C SER A 114 -2.43 -2.32 -16.67
N ALA A 115 -1.70 -1.20 -16.70
CA ALA A 115 -1.75 -0.26 -17.81
C ALA A 115 -1.17 -0.90 -19.09
N SER A 116 -1.50 -0.33 -20.26
CA SER A 116 -1.02 -0.81 -21.57
C SER A 116 0.51 -0.67 -21.78
N ALA A 117 1.24 -0.17 -20.79
CA ALA A 117 2.68 -0.03 -20.84
C ALA A 117 3.39 -1.41 -20.93
N PRO A 118 4.36 -1.58 -21.84
CA PRO A 118 5.03 -2.85 -22.02
C PRO A 118 5.80 -3.26 -20.75
N ASN A 119 5.70 -4.53 -20.36
CA ASN A 119 6.33 -5.12 -19.18
C ASN A 119 5.82 -4.61 -17.81
N ALA A 120 4.87 -3.66 -17.74
CA ALA A 120 4.37 -3.15 -16.47
C ALA A 120 3.73 -4.24 -15.59
N TRP A 121 3.14 -5.27 -16.22
CA TRP A 121 2.57 -6.43 -15.56
C TRP A 121 3.57 -7.20 -14.67
N LYS A 122 4.88 -7.08 -14.94
CA LYS A 122 5.94 -7.72 -14.14
C LYS A 122 5.99 -7.20 -12.71
N TYR A 123 5.51 -5.99 -12.45
CA TYR A 123 5.54 -5.41 -11.11
C TYR A 123 4.69 -6.21 -10.12
N ARG A 124 3.54 -6.75 -10.53
CA ARG A 124 2.66 -7.51 -9.63
C ARG A 124 3.37 -8.74 -9.07
N THR A 125 3.86 -9.62 -9.96
CA THR A 125 4.58 -10.84 -9.56
C THR A 125 5.95 -10.54 -8.94
N GLY A 126 6.60 -9.45 -9.36
CA GLY A 126 7.90 -9.07 -8.83
C GLY A 126 7.83 -8.48 -7.41
N PHE A 127 6.78 -7.71 -7.06
CA PHE A 127 6.62 -7.18 -5.70
C PHE A 127 6.12 -8.23 -4.72
N GLU A 128 5.26 -9.14 -5.15
CA GLU A 128 4.62 -10.16 -4.30
C GLU A 128 5.57 -10.81 -3.28
N PRO A 129 6.74 -11.37 -3.64
CA PRO A 129 7.66 -12.00 -2.68
C PRO A 129 8.31 -11.05 -1.66
N HIS A 130 8.23 -9.73 -1.87
CA HIS A 130 8.83 -8.73 -0.98
C HIS A 130 7.82 -8.12 0.00
N LEU A 131 6.53 -8.17 -0.31
CA LEU A 131 5.51 -7.46 0.48
C LEU A 131 5.42 -7.96 1.92
N GLY A 132 5.53 -9.27 2.16
CA GLY A 132 5.58 -9.81 3.53
C GLY A 132 6.66 -9.15 4.39
N ASN A 133 7.90 -9.11 3.90
CA ASN A 133 9.03 -8.48 4.61
C ASN A 133 8.83 -6.97 4.82
N ILE A 134 8.21 -6.28 3.85
CA ILE A 134 7.88 -4.85 3.97
C ILE A 134 6.86 -4.64 5.09
N ILE A 135 5.82 -5.46 5.13
CA ILE A 135 4.78 -5.37 6.16
C ILE A 135 5.34 -5.71 7.55
N ASP A 136 6.18 -6.73 7.67
CA ASP A 136 6.87 -7.08 8.93
C ASP A 136 7.76 -5.91 9.40
N HIS A 137 8.42 -5.22 8.46
CA HIS A 137 9.20 -4.02 8.77
C HIS A 137 8.32 -2.87 9.31
N PHE A 138 7.16 -2.62 8.70
CA PHE A 138 6.21 -1.63 9.21
C PHE A 138 5.59 -2.03 10.55
N ASN A 139 5.32 -3.31 10.80
CA ASN A 139 4.88 -3.82 12.11
C ASN A 139 5.93 -3.54 13.19
N ALA A 140 7.20 -3.83 12.92
CA ALA A 140 8.29 -3.57 13.85
C ALA A 140 8.42 -2.06 14.17
N ILE A 141 8.28 -1.21 13.16
CA ILE A 141 8.24 0.25 13.35
C ILE A 141 7.03 0.65 14.20
N TRP A 142 5.84 0.18 13.85
CA TRP A 142 4.60 0.50 14.55
C TRP A 142 4.67 0.16 16.05
N LYS A 143 5.24 -0.99 16.40
CA LYS A 143 5.47 -1.41 17.79
C LYS A 143 6.53 -0.60 18.54
N SER A 144 7.45 0.03 17.83
CA SER A 144 8.52 0.85 18.42
C SER A 144 8.11 2.28 18.74
N ILE A 145 6.88 2.69 18.41
CA ILE A 145 6.42 4.07 18.56
C ILE A 145 5.63 4.22 19.85
N ASP A 146 6.19 4.99 20.81
CA ASP A 146 5.52 5.31 22.06
C ASP A 146 4.36 6.32 21.87
N ALA A 147 4.49 7.20 20.87
CA ALA A 147 3.50 8.24 20.59
C ALA A 147 2.25 7.66 19.91
N ARG A 148 1.20 7.42 20.70
CA ARG A 148 -0.08 6.81 20.27
C ARG A 148 -0.64 7.38 18.96
N LEU A 149 -0.67 8.71 18.80
CA LEU A 149 -1.20 9.34 17.59
C LEU A 149 -0.37 8.98 16.34
N LYS A 150 0.96 9.00 16.45
CA LYS A 150 1.86 8.65 15.35
C LYS A 150 1.77 7.16 15.01
N ALA A 151 1.67 6.30 16.01
CA ALA A 151 1.47 4.87 15.83
C ALA A 151 0.16 4.58 15.07
N GLU A 152 -0.93 5.24 15.47
CA GLU A 152 -2.24 5.10 14.82
C GLU A 152 -2.23 5.60 13.37
N GLN A 153 -1.56 6.73 13.08
CA GLN A 153 -1.42 7.26 11.71
C GLN A 153 -0.76 6.24 10.76
N ILE A 154 0.28 5.54 11.21
CA ILE A 154 0.95 4.51 10.41
C ILE A 154 0.05 3.31 10.24
N ARG A 155 -0.59 2.88 11.32
CA ARG A 155 -1.53 1.76 11.30
C ARG A 155 -2.60 1.99 10.24
N GLN A 156 -3.20 3.17 10.24
CA GLN A 156 -4.18 3.58 9.23
C GLN A 156 -3.57 3.63 7.83
N SER A 157 -2.39 4.24 7.67
CA SER A 157 -1.72 4.36 6.38
C SER A 157 -1.47 2.98 5.73
N VAL A 158 -0.98 2.00 6.49
CA VAL A 158 -0.70 0.64 5.99
C VAL A 158 -2.01 -0.10 5.69
N LEU A 159 -2.99 -0.05 6.60
CA LEU A 159 -4.25 -0.78 6.42
C LEU A 159 -5.09 -0.23 5.26
N VAL A 160 -5.09 1.08 5.03
CA VAL A 160 -5.74 1.68 3.86
C VAL A 160 -5.16 1.10 2.58
N ILE A 161 -3.83 1.01 2.45
CA ILE A 161 -3.18 0.43 1.27
C ILE A 161 -3.55 -1.04 1.07
N LEU A 162 -3.53 -1.85 2.13
CA LEU A 162 -3.91 -3.26 2.04
C LEU A 162 -5.37 -3.44 1.61
N ASN A 163 -6.28 -2.63 2.17
CA ASN A 163 -7.69 -2.63 1.75
C ASN A 163 -7.87 -2.17 0.30
N THR A 164 -7.08 -1.19 -0.14
CA THR A 164 -7.06 -0.73 -1.52
C THR A 164 -6.58 -1.82 -2.49
N TRP A 165 -5.54 -2.58 -2.13
CA TRP A 165 -5.07 -3.71 -2.94
C TRP A 165 -6.11 -4.84 -3.02
N GLU A 166 -6.86 -5.08 -1.94
CA GLU A 166 -7.99 -6.02 -1.94
C GLU A 166 -9.11 -5.54 -2.86
N MET A 167 -9.51 -4.27 -2.75
CA MET A 167 -10.56 -3.66 -3.57
C MET A 167 -10.23 -3.72 -5.07
N TRP A 168 -8.98 -3.45 -5.42
CA TRP A 168 -8.50 -3.51 -6.80
C TRP A 168 -8.16 -4.94 -7.28
N ASN A 169 -8.33 -5.95 -6.42
CA ASN A 169 -7.99 -7.35 -6.69
C ASN A 169 -6.55 -7.52 -7.21
N ILE A 170 -5.61 -6.77 -6.60
CA ILE A 170 -4.17 -6.80 -6.95
C ILE A 170 -3.49 -8.06 -6.43
N PHE A 171 -4.01 -8.70 -5.40
CA PHE A 171 -3.56 -10.02 -4.95
C PHE A 171 -4.77 -10.85 -4.54
N SER A 172 -4.57 -12.15 -4.29
CA SER A 172 -5.63 -12.99 -3.75
C SER A 172 -6.07 -12.50 -2.36
N LYS A 173 -7.34 -12.74 -2.02
CA LYS A 173 -7.88 -12.36 -0.71
C LYS A 173 -7.09 -12.99 0.43
N ASP A 174 -6.70 -14.26 0.29
CA ASP A 174 -5.91 -14.99 1.28
C ASP A 174 -4.55 -14.34 1.50
N TYR A 175 -3.87 -13.92 0.43
CA TYR A 175 -2.59 -13.24 0.54
C TYR A 175 -2.71 -11.88 1.24
N ILE A 176 -3.73 -11.09 0.89
CA ILE A 176 -3.98 -9.81 1.58
C ILE A 176 -4.30 -10.04 3.06
N THR A 177 -5.02 -11.12 3.39
CA THR A 177 -5.37 -11.48 4.76
C THR A 177 -4.10 -11.83 5.55
N ASP A 178 -3.20 -12.65 4.99
CA ASP A 178 -1.88 -12.94 5.59
C ASP A 178 -1.07 -11.65 5.82
N LEU A 179 -1.05 -10.72 4.86
CA LEU A 179 -0.37 -9.43 5.05
C LEU A 179 -1.00 -8.60 6.19
N LYS A 180 -2.34 -8.55 6.30
CA LYS A 180 -3.02 -7.83 7.39
C LYS A 180 -2.71 -8.48 8.74
N GLU A 181 -2.72 -9.80 8.80
CA GLU A 181 -2.36 -10.58 9.99
C GLU A 181 -0.91 -10.32 10.38
N ARG A 182 0.06 -10.43 9.48
CA ARG A 182 1.46 -10.05 9.73
C ARG A 182 1.61 -8.64 10.28
N PHE A 183 0.84 -7.69 9.75
CA PHE A 183 0.89 -6.30 10.21
C PHE A 183 0.31 -6.11 11.62
N GLN A 184 -0.75 -6.83 11.97
CA GLN A 184 -1.46 -6.67 13.24
C GLN A 184 -0.94 -7.60 14.33
N ASN A 185 -0.36 -8.73 13.95
CA ASN A 185 0.08 -9.76 14.86
C ASN A 185 1.37 -9.35 15.55
N ASP A 186 1.45 -9.81 16.79
CA ASP A 186 2.68 -9.81 17.54
C ASP A 186 3.17 -11.24 17.66
N PRO A 187 4.34 -11.62 17.10
CA PRO A 187 4.87 -12.97 17.30
C PRO A 187 5.05 -13.28 18.79
N LYS A 188 5.12 -12.26 19.66
CA LYS A 188 5.10 -12.43 21.12
C LYS A 188 3.72 -12.80 21.69
N LYS A 189 2.60 -12.40 21.06
CA LYS A 189 1.24 -12.73 21.51
C LYS A 189 0.80 -14.14 21.11
N GLU A 190 1.32 -14.70 20.03
CA GLU A 190 0.97 -16.07 19.62
C GLU A 190 1.60 -17.13 20.52
N ILE A 191 2.86 -16.93 20.94
CA ILE A 191 3.52 -17.78 21.94
C ILE A 191 2.75 -17.78 23.26
N HIS A 192 2.15 -16.65 23.66
CA HIS A 192 1.28 -16.62 24.85
C HIS A 192 -0.07 -17.32 24.61
N LYS A 193 -0.72 -17.14 23.46
CA LYS A 193 -1.99 -17.81 23.16
C LYS A 193 -1.86 -19.34 23.07
N GLU A 194 -0.76 -19.86 22.53
CA GLU A 194 -0.52 -21.31 22.44
C GLU A 194 -0.20 -21.92 23.81
N ASN A 195 0.59 -21.22 24.63
CA ASN A 195 0.85 -21.60 26.01
C ASN A 195 -0.40 -21.52 26.91
N ASP A 196 -1.25 -20.50 26.76
CA ASP A 196 -2.51 -20.35 27.52
C ASP A 196 -3.53 -21.45 27.16
N GLN A 197 -3.55 -21.91 25.91
CA GLN A 197 -4.41 -23.02 25.46
C GLN A 197 -3.91 -24.39 25.98
N LEU A 198 -2.60 -24.60 26.03
CA LEU A 198 -1.98 -25.77 26.66
C LEU A 198 -2.15 -25.77 28.19
N GLU A 199 -2.12 -24.61 28.85
CA GLU A 199 -2.32 -24.52 30.30
C GLU A 199 -3.79 -24.74 30.70
N ASN A 200 -4.74 -24.25 29.89
CA ASN A 200 -6.18 -24.44 30.13
C ASN A 200 -6.65 -25.88 29.86
N SER A 201 -6.05 -26.59 28.90
CA SER A 201 -6.36 -28.01 28.66
C SER A 201 -5.87 -28.90 29.82
N ASN A 202 -4.70 -28.60 30.39
CA ASN A 202 -4.18 -29.28 31.58
C ASN A 202 -4.99 -28.99 32.86
N LYS A 203 -5.52 -27.77 33.04
CA LYS A 203 -6.41 -27.42 34.17
C LYS A 203 -7.75 -28.16 34.09
N ARG A 204 -8.31 -28.35 32.89
CA ARG A 204 -9.54 -29.13 32.67
C ARG A 204 -9.35 -30.62 33.00
N GLN A 205 -8.26 -31.24 32.53
CA GLN A 205 -7.96 -32.64 32.87
C GLN A 205 -7.76 -32.88 34.38
N LYS A 206 -7.17 -31.93 35.11
CA LYS A 206 -7.04 -32.02 36.57
C LYS A 206 -8.38 -31.94 37.31
N LEU A 207 -9.33 -31.15 36.81
CA LEU A 207 -10.65 -30.98 37.40
C LEU A 207 -11.51 -32.25 37.19
N ASP A 208 -11.42 -32.87 36.02
CA ASP A 208 -12.16 -34.09 35.68
C ASP A 208 -11.69 -35.31 36.52
N ASN A 209 -10.41 -35.34 36.92
CA ASN A 209 -9.86 -36.39 37.77
C ASN A 209 -10.24 -36.22 39.26
N TRP A 210 -10.43 -34.97 39.73
CA TRP A 210 -10.91 -34.69 41.09
C TRP A 210 -12.36 -35.14 41.25
N THR A 211 -13.25 -34.71 40.36
CA THR A 211 -14.70 -34.98 40.44
C THR A 211 -15.01 -36.48 40.36
N SER A 212 -14.25 -37.21 39.53
CA SER A 212 -14.34 -38.68 39.43
C SER A 212 -13.90 -39.39 40.71
N SER A 213 -12.90 -38.87 41.42
CA SER A 213 -12.42 -39.46 42.68
C SER A 213 -13.36 -39.20 43.86
N THR A 214 -14.09 -38.07 43.86
CA THR A 214 -15.08 -37.75 44.91
C THR A 214 -16.42 -38.45 44.73
N PHE A 215 -16.80 -38.82 43.50
CA PHE A 215 -18.09 -39.49 43.24
C PHE A 215 -18.05 -41.00 43.54
N ILE A 216 -16.88 -41.63 43.47
CA ILE A 216 -16.73 -43.08 43.71
C ILE A 216 -16.74 -43.44 45.21
N LEU A 217 -16.41 -42.51 46.11
CA LEU A 217 -16.34 -42.82 47.54
C LEU A 217 -17.70 -42.89 48.25
N ASN A 218 -18.77 -42.37 47.64
CA ASN A 218 -20.07 -42.22 48.31
C ASN A 218 -21.09 -43.36 48.03
N ASN A 219 -20.69 -44.42 47.32
CA ASN A 219 -21.60 -45.51 46.93
C ASN A 219 -21.34 -46.86 47.64
N LYS A 220 -20.70 -46.88 48.81
CA LYS A 220 -20.51 -48.13 49.58
C LYS A 220 -21.57 -48.39 50.65
N TYR A 221 -22.37 -47.40 51.02
CA TYR A 221 -23.43 -47.58 52.02
C TYR A 221 -24.65 -46.78 51.59
N LEU A 222 -25.68 -47.49 51.13
CA LEU A 222 -27.12 -47.27 51.37
C LEU A 222 -27.92 -47.95 50.23
N ASN A 223 -28.32 -49.20 50.50
CA ASN A 223 -29.49 -49.79 49.88
C ASN A 223 -30.73 -49.23 50.59
N GLU A 224 -31.67 -48.64 49.85
CA GLU A 224 -33.14 -48.77 49.97
C GLU A 224 -33.85 -47.58 49.27
N PRO A 225 -34.99 -47.79 48.57
CA PRO A 225 -35.68 -46.75 47.83
C PRO A 225 -36.76 -46.08 48.70
N ASN A 226 -36.75 -44.75 48.76
CA ASN A 226 -37.93 -43.86 48.77
C ASN A 226 -37.58 -42.47 49.34
N THR A 227 -38.30 -41.46 48.84
CA THR A 227 -38.60 -40.15 49.44
C THR A 227 -37.94 -38.90 48.85
N SER A 228 -38.73 -38.26 47.98
CA SER A 228 -39.11 -36.84 47.91
C SER A 228 -38.13 -35.71 48.23
N THR A 229 -38.00 -34.86 47.20
CA THR A 229 -37.71 -33.41 47.19
C THR A 229 -38.07 -32.60 48.44
N LEU A 230 -37.17 -31.71 48.84
CA LEU A 230 -37.44 -30.56 49.71
C LEU A 230 -36.84 -29.26 49.12
N ILE A 231 -37.73 -28.27 48.94
CA ILE A 231 -37.47 -26.84 48.74
C ILE A 231 -37.78 -26.17 50.08
N VAL A 232 -36.94 -25.25 50.57
CA VAL A 232 -37.30 -24.25 51.60
C VAL A 232 -36.53 -22.95 51.36
N ASN A 233 -37.28 -21.84 51.36
CA ASN A 233 -36.89 -20.41 51.29
C ASN A 233 -36.53 -19.85 52.68
N GLU A 234 -35.81 -18.71 52.76
CA GLU A 234 -36.29 -17.41 53.31
C GLU A 234 -35.17 -16.40 53.70
N GLU A 235 -35.62 -15.16 53.85
CA GLU A 235 -35.00 -13.82 53.68
C GLU A 235 -34.46 -13.13 54.96
N SER A 236 -33.76 -11.99 54.74
CA SER A 236 -33.74 -10.68 55.45
C SER A 236 -32.29 -10.14 55.58
N ILE A 237 -31.95 -8.88 55.30
CA ILE A 237 -32.38 -7.60 55.91
C ILE A 237 -32.14 -6.42 54.91
N LYS A 238 -32.96 -5.36 55.03
CA LYS A 238 -32.98 -4.08 54.29
C LYS A 238 -32.06 -3.01 54.91
N GLU A 239 -31.60 -2.05 54.11
CA GLU A 239 -31.52 -0.62 54.50
C GLU A 239 -31.88 0.28 53.30
N ASP A 240 -32.60 1.36 53.63
CA ASP A 240 -33.27 2.39 52.82
C ASP A 240 -32.22 3.37 52.19
N ASP A 241 -32.48 4.41 51.38
CA ASP A 241 -33.64 5.23 51.06
C ASP A 241 -33.30 6.14 49.83
N ASP A 242 -34.29 6.89 49.35
CA ASP A 242 -34.25 8.10 48.51
C ASP A 242 -34.48 8.01 46.97
N ASN A 243 -35.79 8.13 46.67
CA ASN A 243 -36.48 8.80 45.56
C ASN A 243 -35.68 9.69 44.58
N ASP A 244 -35.97 9.57 43.28
CA ASP A 244 -36.99 10.45 42.69
C ASP A 244 -37.47 9.99 41.29
N SER A 245 -38.75 10.25 41.09
CA SER A 245 -39.58 9.98 39.92
C SER A 245 -39.12 10.75 38.66
N ILE A 246 -39.01 10.08 37.51
CA ILE A 246 -39.36 10.70 36.23
C ILE A 246 -39.77 9.67 35.16
N ASP A 247 -40.95 9.92 34.60
CA ASP A 247 -41.65 9.26 33.52
C ASP A 247 -41.02 9.54 32.13
N GLY A 248 -41.29 8.68 31.14
CA GLY A 248 -41.48 9.14 29.76
C GLY A 248 -40.51 8.68 28.67
N THR A 249 -40.85 7.55 28.04
CA THR A 249 -40.78 7.23 26.59
C THR A 249 -39.47 7.30 25.77
N PRO A 250 -39.29 6.38 24.79
CA PRO A 250 -38.09 6.29 23.96
C PRO A 250 -38.09 7.33 22.83
N LEU A 251 -37.01 8.10 22.71
CA LEU A 251 -36.74 8.94 21.54
C LEU A 251 -35.88 8.18 20.54
N GLU A 252 -36.47 7.82 19.40
CA GLU A 252 -35.74 7.70 18.14
C GLU A 252 -35.00 9.02 17.88
N ASN A 253 -33.70 8.95 17.56
CA ASN A 253 -32.99 10.02 16.86
C ASN A 253 -31.74 9.48 16.17
N ASN A 254 -31.94 9.04 14.93
CA ASN A 254 -31.38 9.70 13.75
C ASN A 254 -29.98 10.34 13.93
N PHE A 255 -28.92 9.53 14.07
CA PHE A 255 -27.55 10.00 13.81
C PHE A 255 -27.30 10.09 12.30
N LYS A 256 -27.77 11.21 11.75
CA LYS A 256 -27.39 11.71 10.44
C LYS A 256 -25.90 12.02 10.46
N SER A 257 -25.13 11.18 9.80
CA SER A 257 -23.75 11.39 9.34
C SER A 257 -23.44 12.87 9.08
N GLY A 258 -22.61 13.47 9.93
CA GLY A 258 -22.06 14.82 9.80
C GLY A 258 -20.96 14.90 8.75
N TRP A 259 -21.30 14.67 7.49
CA TRP A 259 -20.54 15.17 6.34
C TRP A 259 -21.38 16.24 5.66
N THR A 260 -21.37 17.45 6.21
CA THR A 260 -21.83 18.62 5.46
C THR A 260 -20.78 18.95 4.41
N ARG A 261 -21.14 18.54 3.19
CA ARG A 261 -20.71 19.07 1.90
C ARG A 261 -20.40 20.57 2.00
N ILE A 262 -19.15 20.93 1.79
CA ILE A 262 -18.76 22.32 1.54
C ILE A 262 -19.10 22.57 0.07
N ASP A 263 -20.25 23.18 -0.16
CA ASP A 263 -20.64 23.67 -1.48
C ASP A 263 -19.75 24.88 -1.81
N LEU A 264 -18.77 24.67 -2.70
CA LEU A 264 -18.09 25.77 -3.39
C LEU A 264 -19.10 26.41 -4.33
N LYS A 265 -19.63 27.58 -3.95
CA LYS A 265 -20.12 28.53 -4.94
C LYS A 265 -18.91 29.20 -5.60
N PRO A 266 -18.94 29.46 -6.92
CA PRO A 266 -17.89 30.23 -7.57
C PRO A 266 -17.99 31.68 -7.06
N GLN A 267 -16.95 32.17 -6.40
CA GLN A 267 -16.76 33.61 -6.26
C GLN A 267 -16.24 34.13 -7.60
N GLU A 268 -17.04 34.97 -8.23
CA GLU A 268 -16.59 35.87 -9.30
C GLU A 268 -15.46 36.73 -8.74
N MET A 269 -14.28 36.63 -9.36
CA MET A 269 -13.19 37.56 -9.08
C MET A 269 -13.49 38.84 -9.87
N ASN A 270 -13.78 39.91 -9.13
CA ASN A 270 -13.61 41.26 -9.63
C ASN A 270 -12.10 41.51 -9.73
N GLU A 271 -11.61 41.64 -10.96
CA GLU A 271 -10.32 42.25 -11.27
C GLU A 271 -10.56 43.76 -11.33
N ASP A 272 -10.13 44.50 -10.31
CA ASP A 272 -9.88 45.93 -10.39
C ASP A 272 -8.64 46.24 -9.53
N GLU A 273 -7.57 46.56 -10.24
CA GLU A 273 -6.53 47.58 -10.03
C GLU A 273 -6.04 47.90 -8.59
N GLU A 274 -4.70 47.82 -8.40
CA GLU A 274 -3.84 48.97 -8.06
C GLU A 274 -2.39 48.47 -7.78
N ASP A 275 -1.52 48.56 -8.79
CA ASP A 275 -0.07 48.44 -8.62
C ASP A 275 0.48 49.77 -8.08
N GLU A 276 0.77 49.85 -6.78
CA GLU A 276 1.55 50.94 -6.22
C GLU A 276 3.05 50.70 -6.48
N ASP A 277 3.61 51.49 -7.38
CA ASP A 277 5.04 51.61 -7.67
C ASP A 277 5.83 51.98 -6.39
N ILE A 278 6.52 50.99 -5.82
CA ILE A 278 7.56 51.18 -4.81
C ILE A 278 8.82 51.73 -5.51
N ASP A 279 9.00 53.04 -5.42
CA ASP A 279 10.21 53.72 -5.91
C ASP A 279 11.38 53.50 -4.92
N GLY A 280 12.49 52.96 -5.43
CA GLY A 280 13.66 52.59 -4.65
C GLY A 280 14.57 53.78 -4.37
N VAL A 281 14.68 54.18 -3.10
CA VAL A 281 15.67 55.19 -2.66
C VAL A 281 17.07 54.54 -2.54
N PRO A 282 18.11 55.04 -3.22
CA PRO A 282 19.47 54.55 -3.05
C PRO A 282 20.05 54.94 -1.69
N LEU A 283 20.69 53.98 -1.01
CA LEU A 283 21.45 54.21 0.23
C LEU A 283 22.69 55.07 -0.05
N ASP A 284 22.76 56.24 0.56
CA ASP A 284 23.92 57.12 0.57
C ASP A 284 25.03 56.54 1.48
N ILE A 285 26.15 56.15 0.85
CA ILE A 285 27.29 55.47 1.49
C ILE A 285 28.29 56.48 2.11
N SER A 286 27.92 57.75 2.27
CA SER A 286 28.81 58.81 2.75
C SER A 286 29.02 58.88 4.28
N LYS A 287 28.55 57.89 5.06
CA LYS A 287 28.78 57.82 6.52
C LYS A 287 29.62 56.64 7.01
N LEU A 288 30.46 56.09 6.14
CA LEU A 288 31.57 55.20 6.54
C LEU A 288 32.90 55.94 6.42
N LYS A 289 33.14 56.87 7.36
CA LYS A 289 34.47 57.29 7.79
C LYS A 289 34.44 57.84 9.20
#